data_AF-A0A5C6VJ90-F1
#
_entry.id   AF-A0A5C6VJ90-F1
#
_cell.length_a   1.000
_cell.length_b   1.000
_cell.length_c   1.000
_cell.angle_alpha   90.00
_cell.angle_beta   90.00
_cell.angle_gamma   90.00
#
_symmetry.space_group_name_H-M   'P 1'
#
loop_
_entity.id
_entity.type
_entity.pdbx_description
1 polymer ?
#
loop_
_entity_poly.entity_id
_entity_poly.type
_entity_poly.pdbx_seq_one_letter_code
_entity_poly.pdbx_strand_id
1 'polypeptide(L)'
;MDKDLMGTCAHSNVELSLDRWQECHWYLHQMEANDHEPEPFRYSCNSFLRAVKEVPQALSNDLQHHPSEKAKIKPLLEAASANVLLNTLGKRRDFVVHHGALNLKSHGRIGTTEGATIKMAFPFAVHPWETSDEAYERYKALCKADKLLRGLGPDCDSAPALWRTWMIPQFPDRDLLDVAFEAWTALGELLSSAIEAFGGESLDLRLPCRHDPARVQIKRFSQHEFFLGVDGIDLKEEERKWRDQNTKG
;
A
#
# COMPACT_ATOMS: atom_id res chain seq x y z
N MET A 1 -2.24 -9.04 53.71
CA MET A 1 -1.17 -8.36 52.95
C MET A 1 -1.49 -8.61 51.50
N ASP A 2 -2.21 -7.67 50.91
CA ASP A 2 -2.74 -7.72 49.55
C ASP A 2 -1.61 -7.84 48.52
N LYS A 3 -1.66 -8.90 47.72
CA LYS A 3 -0.80 -9.11 46.54
C LYS A 3 -1.47 -8.68 45.23
N ASP A 4 -2.67 -8.10 45.27
CA ASP A 4 -3.54 -7.89 44.11
C ASP A 4 -3.62 -6.43 43.60
N LEU A 5 -2.67 -5.56 43.93
CA LEU A 5 -2.67 -4.15 43.50
C LEU A 5 -1.55 -3.76 42.54
N MET A 6 -0.95 -4.72 41.82
CA MET A 6 -0.33 -4.40 40.53
C MET A 6 -1.36 -4.72 39.46
N GLY A 7 -2.25 -3.75 39.20
CA GLY A 7 -3.24 -3.86 38.13
C GLY A 7 -2.53 -4.27 36.84
N THR A 8 -2.89 -5.43 36.31
CA THR A 8 -2.37 -5.89 35.02
C THR A 8 -2.70 -4.82 33.99
N CYS A 9 -1.70 -4.43 33.19
CA CYS A 9 -1.91 -3.48 32.11
C CYS A 9 -3.05 -3.99 31.22
N ALA A 10 -4.03 -3.13 30.90
CA ALA A 10 -5.18 -3.52 30.06
C ALA A 10 -4.75 -4.20 28.75
N HIS A 11 -3.59 -3.79 28.20
CA HIS A 11 -2.99 -4.36 27.00
C HIS A 11 -2.56 -5.83 27.16
N SER A 12 -2.13 -6.23 28.36
CA SER A 12 -1.73 -7.62 28.64
C SER A 12 -2.90 -8.60 28.55
N ASN A 13 -4.13 -8.13 28.70
CA ASN A 13 -5.33 -8.98 28.56
C ASN A 13 -5.74 -9.19 27.09
N VAL A 14 -5.09 -8.52 26.13
CA VAL A 14 -5.36 -8.59 24.69
C VAL A 14 -4.08 -8.72 23.86
N GLU A 15 -3.02 -9.29 24.45
CA GLU A 15 -1.68 -9.32 23.87
C GLU A 15 -1.63 -10.04 22.52
N LEU A 16 -2.30 -11.20 22.40
CA LEU A 16 -2.27 -11.99 21.17
C LEU A 16 -2.92 -11.22 20.02
N SER A 17 -4.06 -10.58 20.27
CA SER A 17 -4.77 -9.81 19.24
C SER A 17 -4.04 -8.52 18.87
N LEU A 18 -3.38 -7.86 19.82
CA LEU A 18 -2.48 -6.74 19.54
C LEU A 18 -1.28 -7.14 18.69
N ASP A 19 -0.65 -8.28 18.97
CA ASP A 19 0.45 -8.81 18.15
C ASP A 19 0.01 -9.02 16.69
N ARG A 20 -1.13 -9.68 16.46
CA ARG A 20 -1.69 -9.88 15.12
C ARG A 20 -1.99 -8.55 14.40
N TRP A 21 -2.48 -7.55 15.14
CA TRP A 21 -2.79 -6.24 14.58
C TRP A 21 -1.54 -5.45 14.23
N GLN A 22 -0.46 -5.57 15.01
CA GLN A 22 0.85 -5.04 14.66
C GLN A 22 1.48 -5.79 13.49
N GLU A 23 1.25 -7.10 13.36
CA GLU A 23 1.67 -7.86 12.17
C GLU A 23 1.00 -7.30 10.89
N CYS A 24 -0.29 -6.94 10.97
CA CYS A 24 -1.00 -6.27 9.87
C CYS A 24 -0.32 -4.94 9.50
N HIS A 25 0.03 -4.12 10.48
CA HIS A 25 0.75 -2.86 10.28
C HIS A 25 2.09 -3.10 9.57
N TRP A 26 2.87 -4.10 10.01
CA TRP A 26 4.14 -4.43 9.37
C TRP A 26 3.96 -4.82 7.91
N TYR A 27 3.01 -5.70 7.58
CA TYR A 27 2.77 -6.10 6.19
C TYR A 27 2.22 -4.97 5.32
N LEU A 28 1.47 -4.02 5.88
CA LEU A 28 1.02 -2.82 5.16
C LEU A 28 2.24 -2.03 4.66
N HIS A 29 3.26 -1.84 5.50
CA HIS A 29 4.51 -1.22 5.07
C HIS A 29 5.32 -2.07 4.10
N GLN A 30 5.28 -3.39 4.20
CA GLN A 30 5.90 -4.25 3.19
C GLN A 30 5.20 -4.11 1.83
N MET A 31 3.87 -3.98 1.81
CA MET A 31 3.14 -3.68 0.58
C MET A 31 3.56 -2.31 0.02
N GLU A 32 3.63 -1.26 0.84
CA GLU A 32 4.09 0.08 0.40
C GLU A 32 5.51 0.04 -0.18
N ALA A 33 6.44 -0.61 0.52
CA ALA A 33 7.84 -0.69 0.11
C ALA A 33 8.06 -1.45 -1.21
N ASN A 34 7.10 -2.31 -1.57
CA ASN A 34 7.17 -3.18 -2.72
C ASN A 34 6.10 -2.89 -3.78
N ASP A 35 5.44 -1.72 -3.75
CA ASP A 35 4.33 -1.40 -4.65
C ASP A 35 4.69 -1.61 -6.14
N HIS A 36 5.93 -1.33 -6.49
CA HIS A 36 6.44 -1.47 -7.85
C HIS A 36 6.96 -2.86 -8.21
N GLU A 37 7.04 -3.78 -7.25
CA GLU A 37 7.56 -5.14 -7.35
C GLU A 37 6.43 -6.19 -7.16
N PRO A 38 5.93 -6.81 -8.25
CA PRO A 38 4.72 -7.62 -8.22
C PRO A 38 4.71 -8.78 -7.22
N GLU A 39 5.76 -9.59 -7.22
CA GLU A 39 5.81 -10.77 -6.37
C GLU A 39 5.95 -10.41 -4.88
N PRO A 40 6.90 -9.55 -4.48
CA PRO A 40 6.98 -9.09 -3.10
C PRO A 40 5.70 -8.39 -2.62
N PHE A 41 5.06 -7.58 -3.46
CA PHE A 41 3.76 -6.97 -3.14
C PHE A 41 2.70 -8.03 -2.87
N ARG A 42 2.57 -9.02 -3.77
CA ARG A 42 1.61 -10.12 -3.64
C ARG A 42 1.84 -10.93 -2.37
N TYR A 43 3.09 -11.26 -2.04
CA TYR A 43 3.41 -12.03 -0.82
C TYR A 43 3.09 -11.24 0.44
N SER A 44 3.39 -9.95 0.44
CA SER A 44 3.05 -9.04 1.53
C SER A 44 1.55 -8.92 1.71
N CYS A 45 0.80 -8.74 0.62
CA CYS A 45 -0.66 -8.68 0.63
C CYS A 45 -1.30 -9.98 1.11
N ASN A 46 -0.84 -11.14 0.64
CA ASN A 46 -1.34 -12.43 1.12
C ASN A 46 -1.11 -12.60 2.63
N SER A 47 0.04 -12.17 3.13
CA SER A 47 0.39 -12.26 4.55
C SER A 47 -0.43 -11.28 5.39
N PHE A 48 -0.68 -10.08 4.88
CA PHE A 48 -1.61 -9.11 5.45
C PHE A 48 -3.02 -9.70 5.58
N LEU A 49 -3.55 -10.32 4.53
CA LEU A 49 -4.88 -10.96 4.56
C LEU A 49 -4.99 -12.06 5.63
N ARG A 50 -3.89 -12.80 5.85
CA ARG A 50 -3.82 -13.79 6.93
C ARG A 50 -3.93 -13.11 8.30
N ALA A 51 -3.07 -12.13 8.57
CA ALA A 51 -3.04 -11.42 9.83
C ALA A 51 -4.38 -10.73 10.15
N VAL A 52 -4.99 -10.04 9.18
CA VAL A 52 -6.30 -9.37 9.33
C VAL A 52 -7.39 -10.33 9.80
N LYS A 53 -7.45 -11.53 9.20
CA LYS A 53 -8.47 -12.53 9.59
C LYS A 53 -8.17 -13.17 10.95
N GLU A 54 -6.92 -13.15 11.41
CA GLU A 54 -6.51 -13.71 12.70
C GLU A 54 -6.83 -12.78 13.89
N VAL A 55 -6.86 -11.45 13.70
CA VAL A 55 -7.09 -10.48 14.80
C VAL A 55 -8.40 -10.76 15.58
N PRO A 56 -9.59 -10.89 14.96
CA PRO A 56 -10.81 -11.14 15.73
C PRO A 56 -10.81 -12.51 16.45
N GLN A 57 -10.18 -13.52 15.84
CA GLN A 57 -10.05 -14.84 16.45
C GLN A 57 -9.10 -14.81 17.65
N ALA A 58 -7.97 -14.10 17.52
CA ALA A 58 -7.04 -13.85 18.61
C ALA A 58 -7.73 -13.12 19.77
N LEU A 59 -8.54 -12.09 19.47
CA LEU A 59 -9.27 -11.35 20.49
C LEU A 59 -10.29 -12.24 21.21
N SER A 60 -10.99 -13.11 20.46
CA SER A 60 -11.89 -14.09 21.08
C SER A 60 -11.16 -15.09 21.99
N ASN A 61 -9.88 -15.36 21.73
CA ASN A 61 -9.03 -16.23 22.57
C ASN A 61 -8.57 -15.49 23.83
N ASP A 62 -8.07 -14.27 23.68
CA ASP A 62 -7.70 -13.37 24.77
C ASP A 62 -8.85 -13.23 25.79
N LEU A 63 -10.07 -13.04 25.29
CA LEU A 63 -11.27 -12.85 26.11
C LEU A 63 -11.83 -14.14 26.75
N GLN A 64 -11.24 -15.33 26.52
CA GLN A 64 -11.80 -16.59 27.04
C GLN A 64 -11.87 -16.63 28.57
N HIS A 65 -10.89 -16.04 29.24
CA HIS A 65 -10.80 -15.98 30.71
C HIS A 65 -11.45 -14.72 31.31
N HIS A 66 -12.07 -13.87 30.48
CA HIS A 66 -12.64 -12.57 30.88
C HIS A 66 -14.12 -12.47 30.46
N PRO A 67 -15.03 -13.24 31.08
CA PRO A 67 -16.43 -13.35 30.62
C PRO A 67 -17.22 -12.03 30.71
N SER A 68 -16.91 -11.18 31.70
CA SER A 68 -17.51 -9.85 31.85
C SER A 68 -17.17 -8.92 30.69
N GLU A 69 -15.90 -8.85 30.32
CA GLU A 69 -15.40 -8.02 29.22
C GLU A 69 -15.83 -8.62 27.89
N LYS A 70 -15.77 -9.95 27.75
CA LYS A 70 -16.29 -10.66 26.59
C LYS A 70 -17.76 -10.31 26.31
N ALA A 71 -18.60 -10.23 27.35
CA ALA A 71 -20.00 -9.85 27.18
C ALA A 71 -20.16 -8.41 26.66
N LYS A 72 -19.31 -7.47 27.09
CA LYS A 72 -19.28 -6.08 26.61
C LYS A 72 -18.81 -5.98 25.15
N ILE A 73 -17.81 -6.78 24.77
CA ILE A 73 -17.17 -6.73 23.45
C ILE A 73 -17.87 -7.59 22.40
N LYS A 74 -18.68 -8.56 22.82
CA LYS A 74 -19.39 -9.48 21.91
C LYS A 74 -20.15 -8.77 20.77
N PRO A 75 -20.94 -7.69 21.00
CA PRO A 75 -21.62 -6.99 19.91
C PRO A 75 -20.65 -6.40 18.88
N LEU A 76 -19.46 -5.95 19.32
CA LEU A 76 -18.43 -5.39 18.44
C LEU A 76 -17.72 -6.48 17.62
N LEU A 77 -17.46 -7.65 18.22
CA LEU A 77 -16.98 -8.82 17.49
C LEU A 77 -17.98 -9.29 16.42
N GLU A 78 -19.27 -9.26 16.74
CA GLU A 78 -20.34 -9.58 15.79
C GLU A 78 -20.42 -8.53 14.67
N ALA A 79 -20.30 -7.24 15.00
CA ALA A 79 -20.24 -6.16 14.01
C ALA A 79 -19.01 -6.28 13.10
N ALA A 80 -17.83 -6.59 13.64
CA ALA A 80 -16.62 -6.82 12.86
C ALA A 80 -16.76 -8.05 11.93
N SER A 81 -17.44 -9.10 12.38
CA SER A 81 -17.75 -10.28 11.56
C SER A 81 -18.76 -9.99 10.44
N ALA A 82 -19.70 -9.06 10.70
CA ALA A 82 -20.67 -8.58 9.73
C ALA A 82 -20.12 -7.48 8.80
N ASN A 83 -18.96 -6.90 9.11
CA ASN A 83 -18.32 -5.86 8.30
C ASN A 83 -18.00 -6.41 6.90
N VAL A 84 -18.56 -5.78 5.87
CA VAL A 84 -18.47 -6.23 4.48
C VAL A 84 -17.02 -6.28 4.00
N LEU A 85 -16.20 -5.29 4.38
CA LEU A 85 -14.80 -5.21 4.01
C LEU A 85 -13.99 -6.35 4.64
N LEU A 86 -14.09 -6.53 5.97
CA LEU A 86 -13.38 -7.60 6.69
C LEU A 86 -13.84 -9.00 6.23
N ASN A 87 -15.14 -9.20 5.99
CA ASN A 87 -15.68 -10.46 5.50
C ASN A 87 -15.16 -10.78 4.08
N THR A 88 -15.12 -9.76 3.21
CA THR A 88 -14.61 -9.90 1.85
C THR A 88 -13.12 -10.25 1.85
N LEU A 89 -12.31 -9.55 2.64
CA LEU A 89 -10.88 -9.85 2.82
C LEU A 89 -10.67 -11.25 3.43
N GLY A 90 -11.48 -11.64 4.40
CA GLY A 90 -11.45 -12.97 5.01
C GLY A 90 -11.75 -14.09 4.01
N LYS A 91 -12.72 -13.91 3.11
CA LYS A 91 -13.00 -14.85 2.01
C LYS A 91 -11.86 -14.91 1.00
N ARG A 92 -11.19 -13.79 0.75
CA ARG A 92 -10.01 -13.75 -0.13
C ARG A 92 -8.84 -14.50 0.49
N ARG A 93 -8.61 -14.35 1.79
CA ARG A 93 -7.65 -15.17 2.53
C ARG A 93 -7.91 -16.66 2.36
N ASP A 94 -9.17 -17.09 2.48
CA ASP A 94 -9.52 -18.51 2.33
C ASP A 94 -9.24 -19.02 0.92
N PHE A 95 -9.57 -18.21 -0.08
CA PHE A 95 -9.17 -18.51 -1.45
C PHE A 95 -7.65 -18.63 -1.59
N VAL A 96 -6.88 -17.73 -0.99
CA VAL A 96 -5.41 -17.77 -1.07
C VAL A 96 -4.84 -19.03 -0.41
N VAL A 97 -5.34 -19.38 0.77
CA VAL A 97 -4.86 -20.56 1.51
C VAL A 97 -5.20 -21.87 0.80
N HIS A 98 -6.37 -21.96 0.16
CA HIS A 98 -6.87 -23.23 -0.38
C HIS A 98 -6.75 -23.38 -1.90
N HIS A 99 -6.69 -22.29 -2.65
CA HIS A 99 -6.89 -22.32 -4.10
C HIS A 99 -5.82 -21.58 -4.92
N GLY A 100 -4.87 -20.86 -4.29
CA GLY A 100 -3.74 -20.26 -4.99
C GLY A 100 -3.42 -18.84 -4.53
N ALA A 101 -3.03 -17.95 -5.43
CA ALA A 101 -2.72 -16.56 -5.07
C ALA A 101 -3.83 -15.61 -5.55
N LEU A 102 -3.92 -14.42 -4.96
CA LEU A 102 -4.88 -13.40 -5.39
C LEU A 102 -4.72 -13.10 -6.89
N ASN A 103 -5.86 -13.04 -7.59
CA ASN A 103 -5.90 -12.49 -8.93
C ASN A 103 -5.92 -10.95 -8.84
N LEU A 104 -4.74 -10.37 -8.62
CA LEU A 104 -4.57 -8.93 -8.61
C LEU A 104 -4.74 -8.37 -10.02
N LYS A 105 -5.48 -7.27 -10.11
CA LYS A 105 -5.45 -6.37 -11.26
C LYS A 105 -4.47 -5.24 -10.96
N SER A 106 -3.79 -4.78 -12.00
CA SER A 106 -2.89 -3.64 -11.93
C SER A 106 -3.34 -2.66 -13.01
N HIS A 107 -3.49 -1.40 -12.65
CA HIS A 107 -3.73 -0.30 -13.58
C HIS A 107 -2.54 0.63 -13.55
N GLY A 108 -2.23 1.20 -14.71
CA GLY A 108 -1.10 2.09 -14.86
C GLY A 108 -1.47 3.40 -15.52
N ARG A 109 -0.68 4.42 -15.19
CA ARG A 109 -0.64 5.67 -15.93
C ARG A 109 0.83 6.02 -16.13
N ILE A 110 1.12 6.72 -17.21
CA ILE A 110 2.47 7.23 -17.48
C ILE A 110 2.38 8.69 -17.88
N GLY A 111 3.43 9.44 -17.58
CA GLY A 111 3.39 10.88 -17.72
C GLY A 111 4.58 11.57 -17.07
N THR A 112 4.39 12.82 -16.68
CA THR A 112 5.43 13.62 -16.03
C THR A 112 4.95 14.27 -14.74
N THR A 113 5.88 14.41 -13.79
CA THR A 113 5.67 15.10 -12.52
C THR A 113 6.59 16.31 -12.40
N GLU A 114 6.10 17.35 -11.73
CA GLU A 114 6.91 18.45 -11.21
C GLU A 114 6.87 18.37 -9.68
N GLY A 115 7.98 17.93 -9.07
CA GLY A 115 7.97 17.54 -7.66
C GLY A 115 6.94 16.43 -7.40
N ALA A 116 6.02 16.65 -6.45
CA ALA A 116 4.93 15.72 -6.11
C ALA A 116 3.68 15.86 -7.00
N THR A 117 3.63 16.87 -7.87
CA THR A 117 2.43 17.18 -8.65
C THR A 117 2.47 16.53 -10.03
N ILE A 118 1.34 15.96 -10.44
CA ILE A 118 1.17 15.40 -11.80
C ILE A 118 0.98 16.56 -12.78
N LYS A 119 1.87 16.68 -13.77
CA LYS A 119 1.75 17.69 -14.84
C LYS A 119 0.90 17.18 -15.98
N MET A 120 1.15 15.95 -16.41
CA MET A 120 0.36 15.22 -17.41
C MET A 120 0.45 13.73 -17.15
N ALA A 121 -0.63 12.98 -17.36
CA ALA A 121 -0.62 11.53 -17.29
C ALA A 121 -1.71 10.93 -18.18
N PHE A 122 -1.36 9.88 -18.92
CA PHE A 122 -2.28 9.14 -19.78
C PHE A 122 -2.34 7.66 -19.38
N PRO A 123 -3.45 6.97 -19.67
CA PRO A 123 -3.58 5.55 -19.36
C PRO A 123 -2.48 4.73 -20.02
N PHE A 124 -1.88 3.82 -19.26
CA PHE A 124 -0.88 2.88 -19.75
C PHE A 124 -1.09 1.54 -19.07
N ALA A 125 -1.22 0.46 -19.83
CA ALA A 125 -1.39 -0.85 -19.22
C ALA A 125 -0.13 -1.20 -18.42
N VAL A 126 -0.29 -1.53 -17.14
CA VAL A 126 0.77 -2.11 -16.29
C VAL A 126 0.25 -3.45 -15.80
N HIS A 127 0.81 -4.53 -16.31
CA HIS A 127 0.38 -5.88 -16.06
C HIS A 127 0.68 -6.31 -14.61
N PRO A 128 -0.16 -7.16 -13.99
CA PRO A 128 0.03 -7.59 -12.60
C PRO A 128 1.30 -8.39 -12.30
N TRP A 129 2.03 -8.84 -13.32
CA TRP A 129 3.23 -9.66 -13.20
C TRP A 129 4.51 -8.95 -13.67
N GLU A 130 4.38 -7.75 -14.26
CA GLU A 130 5.56 -6.97 -14.66
C GLU A 130 5.90 -5.93 -13.59
N THR A 131 7.19 -5.68 -13.40
CA THR A 131 7.66 -4.59 -12.54
C THR A 131 7.35 -3.24 -13.18
N SER A 132 7.39 -2.18 -12.38
CA SER A 132 7.23 -0.83 -12.95
C SER A 132 8.40 -0.44 -13.87
N ASP A 133 9.59 -1.02 -13.66
CA ASP A 133 10.73 -0.81 -14.55
C ASP A 133 10.51 -1.51 -15.90
N GLU A 134 10.05 -2.76 -15.90
CA GLU A 134 9.72 -3.51 -17.13
C GLU A 134 8.61 -2.80 -17.92
N ALA A 135 7.57 -2.33 -17.23
CA ALA A 135 6.50 -1.55 -17.85
C ALA A 135 7.05 -0.25 -18.47
N TYR A 136 7.99 0.42 -17.79
CA TYR A 136 8.63 1.63 -18.28
C TYR A 136 9.55 1.37 -19.49
N GLU A 137 10.30 0.27 -19.51
CA GLU A 137 11.07 -0.16 -20.69
C GLU A 137 10.16 -0.40 -21.89
N ARG A 138 9.02 -1.06 -21.68
CA ARG A 138 8.01 -1.27 -22.72
C ARG A 138 7.44 0.06 -23.22
N TYR A 139 7.20 1.03 -22.35
CA TYR A 139 6.82 2.38 -22.76
C TYR A 139 7.89 3.08 -23.59
N LYS A 140 9.17 2.99 -23.20
CA LYS A 140 10.30 3.53 -23.99
C LYS A 140 10.35 2.90 -25.37
N ALA A 141 10.14 1.59 -25.49
CA ALA A 141 10.09 0.89 -26.77
C ALA A 141 8.96 1.42 -27.68
N LEU A 142 7.78 1.73 -27.12
CA LEU A 142 6.69 2.37 -27.87
C LEU A 142 7.06 3.77 -28.35
N CYS A 143 7.70 4.58 -27.50
CA CYS A 143 8.14 5.93 -27.86
C CYS A 143 9.22 5.94 -28.95
N LYS A 144 10.09 4.91 -28.99
CA LYS A 144 11.06 4.72 -30.08
C LYS A 144 10.39 4.45 -31.42
N ALA A 145 9.33 3.65 -31.39
CA ALA A 145 8.57 3.30 -32.59
C ALA A 145 7.68 4.47 -33.07
N ASP A 146 7.16 5.27 -32.14
CA ASP A 146 6.31 6.42 -32.43
C ASP A 146 6.66 7.63 -31.55
N LYS A 147 7.29 8.63 -32.17
CA LYS A 147 7.69 9.88 -31.52
C LYS A 147 6.51 10.75 -31.07
N LEU A 148 5.30 10.52 -31.58
CA LEU A 148 4.10 11.24 -31.11
C LEU A 148 3.71 10.80 -29.70
N LEU A 149 3.90 9.52 -29.36
CA LEU A 149 3.63 8.97 -28.02
C LEU A 149 4.56 9.54 -26.95
N ARG A 150 5.75 9.98 -27.36
CA ARG A 150 6.77 10.59 -26.51
C ARG A 150 6.35 11.96 -25.96
N GLY A 151 5.45 12.68 -26.64
CA GLY A 151 5.05 14.04 -26.27
C GLY A 151 6.11 15.12 -26.55
N LEU A 152 6.00 16.26 -25.84
CA LEU A 152 6.88 17.41 -25.99
C LEU A 152 8.31 17.12 -25.48
N GLY A 153 9.29 17.92 -25.93
CA GLY A 153 10.72 17.75 -25.62
C GLY A 153 11.09 17.82 -24.14
N PRO A 154 12.39 17.70 -23.82
CA PRO A 154 12.84 17.71 -22.43
C PRO A 154 12.49 19.06 -21.80
N ASP A 155 11.95 19.00 -20.59
CA ASP A 155 11.60 20.15 -19.76
C ASP A 155 12.34 20.03 -18.44
N CYS A 156 13.05 21.09 -18.04
CA CYS A 156 14.00 21.09 -16.94
C CYS A 156 13.37 20.73 -15.58
N ASP A 157 12.07 20.96 -15.42
CA ASP A 157 11.36 20.75 -14.16
C ASP A 157 10.48 19.50 -14.13
N SER A 158 10.47 18.73 -15.23
CA SER A 158 9.57 17.57 -15.39
C SER A 158 10.34 16.24 -15.37
N ALA A 159 9.99 15.36 -14.42
CA ALA A 159 10.48 13.98 -14.39
C ALA A 159 9.46 13.01 -14.99
N PRO A 160 9.84 12.12 -15.93
CA PRO A 160 8.95 11.05 -16.38
C PRO A 160 8.64 10.12 -15.20
N ALA A 161 7.40 9.65 -15.14
CA ALA A 161 6.93 8.85 -14.02
C ALA A 161 5.88 7.82 -14.46
N LEU A 162 5.80 6.73 -13.70
CA LEU A 162 4.77 5.70 -13.82
C LEU A 162 3.98 5.63 -12.52
N TRP A 163 2.66 5.61 -12.65
CA TRP A 163 1.72 5.38 -11.56
C TRP A 163 1.24 3.95 -11.63
N ARG A 164 1.25 3.25 -10.50
CA ARG A 164 0.66 1.93 -10.37
C ARG A 164 -0.46 1.96 -9.33
N THR A 165 -1.52 1.20 -9.60
CA THR A 165 -2.62 1.00 -8.65
C THR A 165 -2.98 -0.48 -8.64
N TRP A 166 -2.98 -1.07 -7.45
CA TRP A 166 -3.30 -2.47 -7.24
C TRP A 166 -4.76 -2.62 -6.84
N MET A 167 -5.47 -3.55 -7.48
CA MET A 167 -6.91 -3.72 -7.26
C MET A 167 -7.31 -5.19 -7.23
N ILE A 168 -8.44 -5.48 -6.59
CA ILE A 168 -9.12 -6.78 -6.67
C ILE A 168 -10.56 -6.61 -7.15
N PRO A 169 -11.16 -7.62 -7.83
CA PRO A 169 -12.51 -7.49 -8.38
C PRO A 169 -13.60 -7.15 -7.36
N GLN A 170 -13.39 -7.49 -6.08
CA GLN A 170 -14.37 -7.25 -5.01
C GLN A 170 -14.41 -5.80 -4.55
N PHE A 171 -13.33 -5.04 -4.79
CA PHE A 171 -13.25 -3.62 -4.51
C PHE A 171 -12.86 -2.90 -5.81
N PRO A 172 -13.79 -2.84 -6.78
CA PRO A 172 -13.51 -2.14 -8.03
C PRO A 172 -13.15 -0.69 -7.73
N ASP A 173 -12.17 -0.17 -8.46
CA ASP A 173 -11.74 1.24 -8.40
C ASP A 173 -11.13 1.68 -7.05
N ARG A 174 -10.83 0.73 -6.17
CA ARG A 174 -10.16 0.99 -4.89
C ARG A 174 -8.75 0.43 -4.90
N ASP A 175 -7.79 1.27 -4.53
CA ASP A 175 -6.43 0.81 -4.31
C ASP A 175 -6.35 -0.12 -3.10
N LEU A 176 -5.57 -1.19 -3.23
CA LEU A 176 -5.49 -2.24 -2.25
C LEU A 176 -4.78 -1.79 -0.96
N LEU A 177 -3.86 -0.81 -1.02
CA LEU A 177 -3.26 -0.21 0.19
C LEU A 177 -4.30 0.56 0.99
N ASP A 178 -5.21 1.29 0.33
CA ASP A 178 -6.30 2.00 1.01
C ASP A 178 -7.30 1.02 1.65
N VAL A 179 -7.64 -0.05 0.94
CA VAL A 179 -8.47 -1.14 1.49
C VAL A 179 -7.79 -1.80 2.68
N ALA A 180 -6.49 -2.05 2.61
CA ALA A 180 -5.71 -2.64 3.71
C ALA A 180 -5.67 -1.70 4.92
N PHE A 181 -5.42 -0.41 4.70
CA PHE A 181 -5.42 0.57 5.78
C PHE A 181 -6.79 0.66 6.46
N GLU A 182 -7.89 0.72 5.71
CA GLU A 182 -9.25 0.72 6.28
C GLU A 182 -9.51 -0.53 7.13
N ALA A 183 -9.07 -1.71 6.66
CA ALA A 183 -9.18 -2.95 7.43
C ALA A 183 -8.39 -2.90 8.74
N TRP A 184 -7.16 -2.39 8.68
CA TRP A 184 -6.30 -2.22 9.84
C TRP A 184 -6.92 -1.25 10.87
N THR A 185 -7.46 -0.12 10.42
CA THR A 185 -8.14 0.86 11.28
C THR A 185 -9.38 0.25 11.93
N ALA A 186 -10.24 -0.43 11.16
CA ALA A 186 -11.46 -1.06 11.69
C ALA A 186 -11.15 -2.11 12.79
N LEU A 187 -10.07 -2.87 12.63
CA LEU A 187 -9.60 -3.80 13.67
C LEU A 187 -8.99 -3.06 14.87
N GLY A 188 -8.30 -1.95 14.64
CA GLY A 188 -7.77 -1.11 15.71
C GLY A 188 -8.87 -0.49 16.58
N GLU A 189 -10.00 -0.09 15.98
CA GLU A 189 -11.19 0.39 16.71
C GLU A 189 -11.80 -0.71 17.60
N LEU A 190 -11.90 -1.94 17.07
CA LEU A 190 -12.34 -3.11 17.83
C LEU A 190 -11.42 -3.37 19.03
N LEU A 191 -10.10 -3.35 18.83
CA LEU A 191 -9.13 -3.57 19.90
C LEU A 191 -9.09 -2.42 20.91
N SER A 192 -9.25 -1.18 20.46
CA SER A 192 -9.39 -0.01 21.34
C SER A 192 -10.57 -0.20 22.30
N SER A 193 -11.72 -0.62 21.76
CA SER A 193 -12.91 -0.90 22.57
C SER A 193 -12.66 -2.02 23.59
N ALA A 194 -11.91 -3.05 23.21
CA ALA A 194 -11.52 -4.12 24.13
C ALA A 194 -10.61 -3.62 25.25
N ILE A 195 -9.61 -2.80 24.93
CA ILE A 195 -8.69 -2.21 25.91
C ILE A 195 -9.44 -1.29 26.88
N GLU A 196 -10.36 -0.45 26.37
CA GLU A 196 -11.21 0.40 27.19
C GLU A 196 -12.11 -0.41 28.14
N ALA A 197 -12.61 -1.57 27.70
CA ALA A 197 -13.40 -2.46 28.57
C ALA A 197 -12.59 -3.02 29.75
N PHE A 198 -11.26 -3.11 29.60
CA PHE A 198 -10.31 -3.42 30.68
C PHE A 198 -9.80 -2.17 31.43
N GLY A 199 -10.33 -0.98 31.13
CA GLY A 199 -9.94 0.28 31.77
C GLY A 199 -8.67 0.92 31.23
N GLY A 200 -8.19 0.50 30.06
CA GLY A 200 -7.06 1.12 29.37
C GLY A 200 -7.46 2.29 28.46
N GLU A 201 -6.47 2.92 27.84
CA GLU A 201 -6.64 3.96 26.84
C GLU A 201 -6.77 3.36 25.43
N SER A 202 -7.60 3.95 24.58
CA SER A 202 -7.74 3.58 23.17
C SER A 202 -6.41 3.63 22.41
N LEU A 203 -6.27 2.80 21.37
CA LEU A 203 -5.08 2.80 20.52
C LEU A 203 -4.99 4.09 19.68
N ASP A 204 -3.77 4.54 19.41
CA ASP A 204 -3.53 5.60 18.43
C ASP A 204 -3.59 5.04 17.01
N LEU A 205 -4.66 5.38 16.30
CA LEU A 205 -4.93 4.89 14.93
C LEU A 205 -4.49 5.88 13.84
N ARG A 206 -3.76 6.96 14.19
CA ARG A 206 -3.34 8.00 13.22
C ARG A 206 -2.33 7.50 12.19
N LEU A 207 -1.57 6.46 12.54
CA LEU A 207 -0.52 5.85 11.72
C LEU A 207 0.41 6.89 11.04
N PRO A 208 1.14 7.74 11.79
CA PRO A 208 1.95 8.82 11.22
C PRO A 208 3.11 8.33 10.33
N CYS A 209 3.47 7.05 10.42
CA CYS A 209 4.44 6.39 9.56
C CYS A 209 3.89 6.04 8.17
N ARG A 210 2.57 6.16 7.94
CA ARG A 210 1.95 5.90 6.64
C ARG A 210 2.47 6.90 5.60
N HIS A 211 2.93 6.37 4.47
CA HIS A 211 3.35 7.21 3.37
C HIS A 211 2.13 7.77 2.62
N ASP A 212 2.26 8.98 2.08
CA ASP A 212 1.28 9.53 1.14
C ASP A 212 1.09 8.54 -0.02
N PRO A 213 -0.14 8.06 -0.31
CA PRO A 213 -0.39 7.11 -1.39
C PRO A 213 0.21 7.53 -2.73
N ALA A 214 0.20 8.83 -3.04
CA ALA A 214 0.81 9.33 -4.27
C ALA A 214 2.32 9.12 -4.30
N ARG A 215 3.01 9.12 -3.15
CA ARG A 215 4.45 8.85 -3.09
C ARG A 215 4.79 7.37 -3.27
N VAL A 216 3.90 6.49 -2.83
CA VAL A 216 4.06 5.03 -2.95
C VAL A 216 3.76 4.57 -4.37
N GLN A 217 2.68 5.07 -4.95
CA GLN A 217 2.19 4.64 -6.27
C GLN A 217 3.01 5.20 -7.44
N ILE A 218 3.83 6.25 -7.22
CA ILE A 218 4.58 6.95 -8.26
C ILE A 218 6.05 6.54 -8.24
N LYS A 219 6.49 5.86 -9.31
CA LYS A 219 7.90 5.69 -9.60
C LYS A 219 8.36 6.77 -10.58
N ARG A 220 9.31 7.60 -10.16
CA ARG A 220 9.96 8.59 -11.03
C ARG A 220 11.18 7.97 -11.71
N PHE A 221 11.41 8.38 -12.95
CA PHE A 221 12.51 7.93 -13.78
C PHE A 221 13.38 9.10 -14.22
N SER A 222 14.62 8.79 -14.62
CA SER A 222 15.54 9.78 -15.13
C SER A 222 15.10 10.29 -16.50
N GLN A 223 14.97 11.61 -16.63
CA GLN A 223 14.76 12.25 -17.92
C GLN A 223 15.97 12.01 -18.84
N HIS A 224 17.19 12.14 -18.32
CA HIS A 224 18.41 11.88 -19.09
C HIS A 224 18.42 10.48 -19.70
N GLU A 225 18.14 9.45 -18.90
CA GLU A 225 18.11 8.06 -19.38
C GLU A 225 16.97 7.83 -20.38
N PHE A 226 15.83 8.50 -20.20
CA PHE A 226 14.73 8.42 -21.16
C PHE A 226 15.13 8.98 -22.53
N PHE A 227 15.62 10.22 -22.59
CA PHE A 227 15.99 10.87 -23.86
C PHE A 227 17.20 10.21 -24.53
N LEU A 228 18.20 9.82 -23.74
CA LEU A 228 19.34 9.07 -24.25
C LEU A 228 18.89 7.71 -24.80
N GLY A 229 18.03 7.02 -24.04
CA GLY A 229 17.56 5.70 -24.40
C GLY A 229 16.61 5.69 -25.60
N VAL A 230 15.71 6.68 -25.70
CA VAL A 230 14.63 6.75 -26.72
C VAL A 230 15.07 7.52 -27.97
N ASP A 231 15.63 8.71 -27.80
CA ASP A 231 15.98 9.62 -28.91
C ASP A 231 17.47 9.58 -29.27
N GLY A 232 18.33 8.95 -28.43
CA GLY A 232 19.78 9.00 -28.59
C GLY A 232 20.38 10.35 -28.20
N ILE A 233 19.63 11.19 -27.47
CA ILE A 233 20.04 12.55 -27.11
C ILE A 233 20.66 12.54 -25.71
N ASP A 234 21.94 12.92 -25.62
CA ASP A 234 22.57 13.18 -24.33
C ASP A 234 22.29 14.62 -23.88
N LEU A 235 21.32 14.77 -22.96
CA LEU A 235 20.93 16.08 -22.43
C LEU A 235 22.09 16.85 -21.78
N LYS A 236 23.09 16.16 -21.20
CA LYS A 236 24.26 16.84 -20.60
C LYS A 236 25.18 17.41 -21.67
N GLU A 237 25.34 16.70 -22.78
CA GLU A 237 26.14 17.17 -23.91
C GLU A 237 25.47 18.36 -24.58
N GLU A 238 24.14 18.30 -24.76
CA GLU A 238 23.35 19.39 -25.33
C GLU A 238 23.39 20.64 -24.45
N GLU A 239 23.27 20.49 -23.12
CA GLU A 239 23.42 21.62 -22.20
C GLU A 239 24.82 22.25 -22.29
N ARG A 240 25.88 21.44 -22.38
CA ARG A 240 27.25 21.95 -22.56
C ARG A 240 27.38 22.76 -23.86
N LYS A 241 26.89 22.22 -24.98
CA LYS A 241 26.91 22.92 -26.29
C LYS A 241 26.18 24.26 -26.21
N TRP A 242 25.03 24.29 -25.55
CA TRP A 242 24.24 25.51 -25.37
C TRP A 242 24.97 26.56 -24.52
N ARG A 243 25.58 26.15 -23.40
CA ARG A 243 26.37 27.06 -22.54
C ARG A 243 27.59 27.63 -23.27
N ASP A 244 28.29 26.80 -24.05
CA ASP A 244 29.47 27.21 -24.83
C ASP A 244 29.11 28.18 -25.98
N GLN A 245 27.91 28.06 -26.55
CA GLN A 245 27.40 29.00 -27.55
C GLN A 245 27.02 30.34 -26.92
N ASN A 246 26.41 30.33 -25.73
CA ASN A 246 25.97 31.54 -25.03
C ASN A 246 27.07 32.27 -24.27
N THR A 247 28.24 31.67 -24.06
CA THR A 247 29.42 32.36 -23.50
C THR A 247 30.33 32.98 -24.57
N LYS A 248 30.07 32.69 -25.85
CA LYS A 248 30.83 33.22 -27.00
C LYS A 248 30.09 34.33 -27.77
N GLY A 249 28.89 34.72 -27.33
CA GLY A 249 28.13 35.87 -27.81
C GLY A 249 28.06 36.96 -26.74
#